data_AF-A0A2S9F1Y2-F1
#
_entry.id   AF-A0A2S9F1Y2-F1
#
_cell.length_a   1.000
_cell.length_b   1.000
_cell.length_c   1.000
_cell.angle_alpha   90.00
_cell.angle_beta   90.00
_cell.angle_gamma   90.00
#
_symmetry.space_group_name_H-M   'P 1'
#
loop_
_entity.id
_entity.type
_entity.pdbx_description
1 polymer ?
#
loop_
_entity_poly.entity_id
_entity_poly.type
_entity_poly.pdbx_seq_one_letter_code
_entity_poly.pdbx_strand_id
1 'polypeptide(L)' 'MTAADFVPQTRDLAELTAASRTCRGCDLFENATQTVFGEGPATARLILIGEQPGDQEDVAGEPFVGPAGK' A
#
# COMPACT_ATOMS: atom_id res chain seq x y z
N MET A 1 3.11 -0.76 18.47
CA MET A 1 2.51 -1.24 17.21
C MET A 1 3.29 -0.62 16.06
N THR A 2 3.87 -1.44 15.19
CA THR A 2 4.74 -1.03 14.07
C THR A 2 4.70 -2.08 12.96
N ALA A 3 4.96 -1.66 11.72
CA ALA A 3 5.07 -2.56 10.56
C ALA A 3 6.46 -3.20 10.41
N ALA A 4 7.46 -2.81 11.23
CA ALA A 4 8.87 -3.17 11.02
C ALA A 4 9.12 -4.68 10.81
N ASP A 5 8.47 -5.54 11.60
CA ASP A 5 8.64 -7.01 11.51
C ASP A 5 8.02 -7.63 10.24
N PHE A 6 7.18 -6.87 9.53
CA PHE A 6 6.51 -7.29 8.30
C PHE A 6 7.22 -6.78 7.04
N VAL A 7 8.26 -5.95 7.18
CA VAL A 7 9.01 -5.39 6.04
C VAL A 7 10.26 -6.22 5.76
N PRO A 8 10.33 -6.97 4.65
CA PRO A 8 11.51 -7.73 4.29
C PRO A 8 12.69 -6.81 3.96
N GLN A 9 13.92 -7.30 4.19
CA GLN A 9 15.16 -6.58 3.84
C GLN A 9 15.45 -6.71 2.34
N THR A 10 14.59 -6.11 1.53
CA THR A 10 14.65 -6.12 0.07
C THR A 10 14.31 -4.73 -0.49
N ARG A 11 14.72 -4.49 -1.74
CA ARG A 11 14.33 -3.30 -2.51
C ARG A 11 13.41 -3.65 -3.68
N ASP A 12 13.07 -4.92 -3.83
CA ASP A 12 12.15 -5.39 -4.85
C ASP A 12 10.71 -4.97 -4.48
N LEU A 13 10.09 -4.16 -5.34
CA LEU A 13 8.75 -3.64 -5.07
C LEU A 13 7.69 -4.75 -5.07
N ALA A 14 7.87 -5.82 -5.84
CA ALA A 14 6.94 -6.95 -5.85
C ALA A 14 7.02 -7.74 -4.53
N GLU A 15 8.22 -7.96 -4.00
CA GLU A 15 8.40 -8.58 -2.69
C GLU A 15 7.81 -7.73 -1.56
N LEU A 16 8.05 -6.42 -1.59
CA LEU A 16 7.47 -5.49 -0.62
C LEU A 16 5.93 -5.43 -0.70
N THR A 17 5.37 -5.46 -1.91
CA THR A 17 3.92 -5.50 -2.15
C THR A 17 3.31 -6.80 -1.61
N ALA A 18 3.98 -7.94 -1.81
CA ALA A 18 3.52 -9.21 -1.28
C ALA A 18 3.54 -9.24 0.25
N ALA A 19 4.61 -8.70 0.85
CA ALA A 19 4.75 -8.65 2.31
C ALA A 19 3.72 -7.73 2.97
N SER A 20 3.43 -6.56 2.36
CA SER A 20 2.50 -5.58 2.94
C SER A 20 1.09 -6.15 3.13
N ARG A 21 0.63 -7.05 2.25
CA ARG A 21 -0.65 -7.76 2.35
C ARG A 21 -0.80 -8.63 3.60
N THR A 22 0.30 -8.95 4.26
CA THR A 22 0.32 -9.75 5.50
C THR A 22 0.55 -8.91 6.75
N CYS A 23 0.71 -7.58 6.60
CA CYS A 23 1.05 -6.69 7.69
C CYS A 23 -0.06 -6.65 8.75
N ARG A 24 0.31 -6.92 10.00
CA ARG A 24 -0.57 -6.76 11.18
C ARG A 24 0.02 -5.77 12.18
N GLY A 25 0.75 -4.78 11.68
CA GLY A 25 1.48 -3.82 12.50
C GLY A 25 0.60 -2.81 13.26
N CYS A 26 -0.69 -2.71 12.92
CA CYS A 26 -1.72 -1.89 13.57
C CYS A 26 -3.11 -2.42 13.24
N ASP A 27 -4.16 -1.98 13.94
CA ASP A 27 -5.50 -2.57 13.84
C ASP A 27 -6.24 -2.29 12.50
N LEU A 28 -5.68 -1.45 11.62
CA LEU A 28 -6.31 -1.11 10.33
C LEU A 28 -6.48 -2.32 9.39
N PHE A 29 -5.65 -3.37 9.54
CA PHE A 29 -5.81 -4.57 8.71
C PHE A 29 -7.11 -5.33 9.00
N GLU A 30 -7.74 -5.12 10.15
CA GLU A 30 -8.86 -5.95 10.60
C GLU A 30 -10.13 -5.75 9.76
N ASN A 31 -10.35 -4.53 9.29
CA ASN A 31 -11.59 -4.14 8.61
C ASN A 31 -11.39 -3.68 7.16
N ALA A 32 -10.14 -3.48 6.72
CA ALA A 32 -9.84 -3.19 5.32
C ALA A 32 -10.05 -4.45 4.45
N THR A 33 -10.44 -4.27 3.19
CA THR A 33 -10.56 -5.37 2.23
C THR A 33 -9.18 -5.94 1.91
N GLN A 34 -8.20 -5.06 1.68
CA GLN A 34 -6.84 -5.43 1.34
C GLN A 34 -5.87 -4.26 1.54
N THR A 35 -4.57 -4.54 1.55
CA THR A 35 -3.57 -3.49 1.44
C THR A 35 -3.56 -2.91 0.03
N VAL A 36 -3.61 -1.59 -0.08
CA VAL A 36 -3.30 -0.86 -1.31
C VAL A 36 -1.86 -0.38 -1.23
N PHE A 37 -0.99 -1.00 -2.01
CA PHE A 37 0.43 -0.62 -2.08
C PHE A 37 0.63 0.51 -3.11
N GLY A 38 1.80 1.14 -3.10
CA GLY A 38 2.16 2.13 -4.12
C GLY A 38 2.34 1.48 -5.50
N GLU A 39 1.93 2.20 -6.55
CA GLU A 39 2.07 1.77 -7.94
C GLU A 39 3.02 2.71 -8.70
N GLY A 40 3.80 2.15 -9.62
CA GLY A 40 4.66 2.88 -10.54
C GLY A 40 5.99 2.17 -10.82
N PRO A 41 6.79 2.69 -11.76
CA PRO A 41 8.08 2.11 -12.05
C PRO A 41 9.08 2.36 -10.91
N ALA A 42 9.91 1.37 -10.58
CA ALA A 42 11.00 1.52 -9.61
C ALA A 42 12.01 2.62 -9.98
N THR A 43 12.00 3.06 -11.25
CA THR A 43 12.85 4.13 -11.80
C THR A 43 12.16 5.51 -11.80
N ALA A 44 10.98 5.64 -11.19
CA ALA A 44 10.26 6.91 -11.10
C ALA A 44 11.15 8.00 -10.48
N ARG A 45 11.15 9.19 -11.10
CA ARG A 45 11.90 10.36 -10.59
C ARG A 45 11.13 11.18 -9.56
N LEU A 46 9.82 10.93 -9.44
CA LEU A 46 8.91 11.60 -8.53
C LEU A 46 8.00 10.55 -7.89
N ILE A 47 7.76 10.69 -6.59
CA ILE A 47 6.84 9.86 -5.82
C ILE A 47 5.79 10.80 -5.21
N LEU A 48 4.52 10.42 -5.35
CA LEU A 48 3.40 11.09 -4.68
C LEU A 48 2.94 10.20 -3.53
N ILE A 49 2.77 10.79 -2.35
CA ILE A 49 2.34 10.08 -1.13
C ILE A 49 1.08 10.78 -0.62
N GLY A 50 -0.03 10.03 -0.60
CA GLY A 50 -1.30 10.47 -0.03
C GLY A 50 -1.42 10.15 1.46
N GLU A 51 -2.62 10.26 2.01
CA GLU A 51 -2.91 9.93 3.41
C GLU A 51 -3.11 8.41 3.61
N GLN A 52 -4.17 7.86 3.02
CA GLN A 52 -4.57 6.45 3.12
C GLN A 52 -5.48 6.09 1.93
N PRO A 53 -5.72 4.79 1.66
CA PRO A 53 -6.71 4.36 0.68
C PRO A 53 -8.12 4.77 1.10
N GLY A 54 -8.92 5.28 0.16
CA GLY A 54 -10.35 5.46 0.34
C GLY A 54 -11.13 4.18 0.00
N ASP A 55 -12.46 4.28 0.01
CA ASP A 55 -13.36 3.16 -0.30
C ASP A 55 -13.11 2.56 -1.69
N GLN A 56 -12.92 3.41 -2.72
CA GLN A 56 -12.69 2.93 -4.08
C GLN A 56 -11.31 2.29 -4.22
N GLU A 57 -10.28 2.86 -3.58
CA GLU A 57 -8.94 2.30 -3.56
C GLU A 57 -8.89 0.96 -2.81
N ASP A 58 -9.54 0.84 -1.65
CA ASP A 58 -9.58 -0.40 -0.85
C ASP A 58 -10.20 -1.57 -1.64
N VAL A 59 -11.32 -1.31 -2.33
CA VAL A 59 -11.98 -2.31 -3.15
C VAL A 59 -11.18 -2.63 -4.42
N ALA A 60 -10.61 -1.63 -5.09
CA ALA A 60 -9.84 -1.82 -6.32
C ALA A 60 -8.46 -2.46 -6.09
N GLY A 61 -7.85 -2.22 -4.93
CA GLY A 61 -6.46 -2.59 -4.67
C GLY A 61 -5.43 -1.66 -5.33
N GLU A 62 -5.86 -0.50 -5.84
CA GLU A 62 -5.05 0.46 -6.60
C GLU A 62 -5.14 1.87 -5.98
N PRO A 63 -4.02 2.62 -5.89
CA PRO A 63 -4.02 3.96 -5.29
C PRO A 63 -4.60 5.02 -6.25
N PHE A 64 -5.29 6.03 -5.69
CA PHE A 64 -5.79 7.22 -6.42
C PHE A 64 -6.78 6.92 -7.57
N VAL A 65 -7.63 5.90 -7.44
CA VAL A 65 -8.66 5.58 -8.46
C VAL A 65 -9.99 6.32 -8.25
N GLY A 66 -10.20 6.85 -7.04
CA GLY A 66 -11.38 7.59 -6.65
C GLY A 66 -11.42 9.03 -7.17
N PRO A 67 -12.45 9.82 -6.80
CA PRO A 67 -12.65 11.18 -7.29
C PRO A 67 -11.49 12.14 -7.02
N ALA A 68 -10.72 11.93 -5.95
CA ALA A 68 -9.57 12.76 -5.60
C ALA A 68 -8.33 12.50 -6.47
N GLY A 69 -8.28 11.36 -7.16
CA GLY A 69 -7.18 11.01 -8.07
C GLY A 69 -7.44 11.34 -9.54
N LYS A 70 -8.66 11.75 -9.90
CA LYS A 70 -9.05 12.23 -11.24
C LYS A 70 -8.84 13.73 -11.37
#